data_AF-A0A8T7K6W5-F1
#
_entry.id   AF-A0A8T7K6W5-F1
#
_cell.length_a   1.000
_cell.length_b   1.000
_cell.length_c   1.000
_cell.angle_alpha   90.00
_cell.angle_beta   90.00
_cell.angle_gamma   90.00
#
_symmetry.space_group_name_H-M   'P 1'
#
loop_
_entity.id
_entity.type
_entity.pdbx_description
1 polymer ?
#
loop_
_entity_poly.entity_id
_entity_poly.type
_entity_poly.pdbx_seq_one_letter_code
_entity_poly.pdbx_strand_id
1 'polypeptide(L)'
;MSRHVRWFVFILLLTVFSVWVSLPDTRGVQLDLNGDGLPDINFTVAQSLGLDLVGGLRVLLQAELPAGSYTVEDLRETANNVNRRVNALGLSEATVQVQGASRILIELPGVTDPEQAVATIQQTALLEFVDFGGVPNAQSLVGQRILTTEQLLVQQQREAAAAEAPAQPTAESTPLPTTETTAEATPADTAAPTPAATETPRLPNPATGQPFTTVMTGAGLQAAAAQYDTQTGWHIQFELTAEGGAVFGPFTASRIGQPMAIVLDGIVLSAPTIRAQLDTGGIITGNFTEEEARTLALQLRSGALPIPLRVESAETVGATLGQEAVRLSIRAGIIGIFVVLCFMLIYYRVPGTAAALALLVFVALNYALYKIIPITLTLPAITGFLISIGTAVDGNILIFERVKEELRNGRDLDGALQLGFDRAWASIRDSNLSTIIISSVLFLFGQTPGASIVSGFAVTLILGLLLNLFTAIVVTRTFLYLLVGLTRSSLQQNHWLMGV
;
A
#
# COMPACT_ATOMS: atom_id res chain seq x y z
N MET A 1 -34.87 23.28 -24.21
CA MET A 1 -34.09 23.19 -22.96
C MET A 1 -32.83 24.01 -23.15
N SER A 2 -32.66 25.10 -22.40
CA SER A 2 -31.46 25.95 -22.52
C SER A 2 -30.21 25.13 -22.19
N ARG A 3 -29.06 25.50 -22.76
CA ARG A 3 -27.77 24.80 -22.56
C ARG A 3 -27.46 24.59 -21.07
N HIS A 4 -27.81 25.57 -20.22
CA HIS A 4 -27.63 25.52 -18.77
C HIS A 4 -28.48 24.45 -18.08
N VAL A 5 -29.72 24.20 -18.53
CA VAL A 5 -30.58 23.19 -17.91
C VAL A 5 -30.09 21.78 -18.23
N ARG A 6 -29.52 21.54 -19.42
CA ARG A 6 -28.87 20.25 -19.75
C ARG A 6 -27.67 19.98 -18.86
N TRP A 7 -26.81 21.00 -18.66
CA TRP A 7 -25.69 20.91 -17.74
C TRP A 7 -26.14 20.71 -16.29
N PHE A 8 -27.21 21.38 -15.86
CA PHE A 8 -27.77 21.19 -14.52
C PHE A 8 -28.21 19.76 -14.29
N VAL A 9 -28.95 19.16 -15.23
CA VAL A 9 -29.37 17.75 -15.13
C VAL A 9 -28.16 16.81 -15.10
N PHE A 10 -27.15 17.06 -15.93
CA PHE A 10 -25.90 16.29 -15.91
C PHE A 10 -25.19 16.37 -14.55
N ILE A 11 -25.03 17.59 -14.00
CA ILE A 11 -24.41 17.81 -12.70
C ILE A 11 -25.24 17.14 -11.59
N LEU A 12 -26.57 17.22 -11.65
CA LEU A 12 -27.44 16.58 -10.67
C LEU A 12 -27.26 15.05 -10.68
N LEU A 13 -27.27 14.43 -11.86
CA LEU A 13 -27.03 13.00 -12.01
C LEU A 13 -25.65 12.60 -11.50
N LEU A 14 -24.62 13.39 -11.83
CA LEU A 14 -23.25 13.18 -11.38
C LEU A 14 -23.14 13.28 -9.85
N THR A 15 -23.80 14.27 -9.23
CA THR A 15 -23.84 14.42 -7.77
C THR A 15 -24.61 13.27 -7.11
N VAL A 16 -25.73 12.83 -7.67
CA VAL A 16 -26.49 11.68 -7.13
C VAL A 16 -25.65 10.41 -7.20
N PHE A 17 -24.98 10.16 -8.33
CA PHE A 17 -24.05 9.05 -8.48
C PHE A 17 -22.90 9.13 -7.46
N SER A 18 -22.33 10.32 -7.30
CA SER A 18 -21.28 10.59 -6.32
C SER A 18 -21.71 10.28 -4.89
N VAL A 19 -22.88 10.79 -4.47
CA VAL A 19 -23.42 10.54 -3.13
C VAL A 19 -23.70 9.05 -2.95
N TRP A 20 -24.23 8.38 -3.97
CA TRP A 20 -24.46 6.93 -3.94
C TRP A 20 -23.15 6.16 -3.71
N VAL A 21 -22.10 6.45 -4.48
CA VAL A 21 -20.75 5.84 -4.29
C VAL A 21 -20.22 6.11 -2.88
N SER A 22 -20.43 7.31 -2.35
CA SER A 22 -19.96 7.71 -1.02
C SER A 22 -20.68 7.03 0.15
N LEU A 23 -21.80 6.33 -0.06
CA LEU A 23 -22.52 5.64 1.02
C LEU A 23 -21.69 4.46 1.59
N PRO A 24 -21.74 4.19 2.90
CA PRO A 24 -20.90 3.18 3.55
C PRO A 24 -21.14 1.75 3.05
N ASP A 25 -22.36 1.41 2.65
CA ASP A 25 -22.75 0.03 2.30
C ASP A 25 -22.58 -0.33 0.80
N THR A 26 -22.04 0.56 -0.04
CA THR A 26 -21.85 0.21 -1.46
C THR A 26 -20.73 -0.82 -1.61
N ARG A 27 -21.10 -2.09 -1.83
CA ARG A 27 -20.17 -3.19 -2.11
C ARG A 27 -19.56 -3.16 -3.52
N GLY A 28 -19.52 -1.99 -4.15
CA GLY A 28 -19.07 -1.88 -5.53
C GLY A 28 -20.10 -2.32 -6.57
N VAL A 29 -19.69 -2.30 -7.84
CA VAL A 29 -20.49 -2.83 -8.95
C VAL A 29 -19.81 -4.10 -9.43
N GLN A 30 -20.54 -5.21 -9.37
CA GLN A 30 -20.16 -6.48 -9.94
C GLN A 30 -20.93 -6.64 -11.25
N LEU A 31 -20.24 -6.48 -12.37
CA LEU A 31 -20.80 -6.75 -13.69
C LEU A 31 -20.30 -8.10 -14.14
N ASP A 32 -21.21 -9.08 -14.13
CA ASP A 32 -21.06 -10.34 -14.83
C ASP A 32 -21.54 -10.12 -16.27
N LEU A 33 -20.59 -9.96 -17.19
CA LEU A 33 -20.86 -9.71 -18.61
C LEU A 33 -21.12 -11.03 -19.36
N ASN A 34 -20.65 -12.15 -18.80
CA ASN A 34 -20.63 -13.46 -19.43
C ASN A 34 -21.73 -14.41 -18.92
N GLY A 35 -22.40 -14.07 -17.82
CA GLY A 35 -23.49 -14.84 -17.20
C GLY A 35 -23.04 -16.14 -16.53
N ASP A 36 -21.75 -16.27 -16.21
CA ASP A 36 -21.16 -17.50 -15.65
C ASP A 36 -21.20 -17.53 -14.10
N GLY A 37 -21.75 -16.49 -13.47
CA GLY A 37 -21.83 -16.37 -12.02
C GLY A 37 -20.51 -15.94 -11.37
N LEU A 38 -19.49 -15.60 -12.16
CA LEU A 38 -18.26 -14.96 -11.72
C LEU A 38 -18.25 -13.50 -12.23
N PRO A 39 -18.02 -12.50 -11.37
CA PRO A 39 -17.98 -11.12 -11.81
C PRO A 39 -16.75 -10.84 -12.68
N ASP A 40 -16.96 -10.58 -13.97
CA ASP A 40 -15.91 -10.20 -14.93
C ASP A 40 -15.26 -8.85 -14.59
N ILE A 41 -16.07 -7.91 -14.06
CA ILE A 41 -15.59 -6.61 -13.59
C ILE A 41 -16.01 -6.45 -12.13
N ASN A 42 -15.02 -6.60 -11.24
CA ASN A 42 -15.16 -6.27 -9.83
C ASN A 42 -14.70 -4.83 -9.58
N PHE A 43 -15.66 -3.91 -9.53
CA PHE A 43 -15.38 -2.55 -9.06
C PHE A 43 -15.55 -2.49 -7.55
N THR A 44 -14.54 -2.91 -6.79
CA THR A 44 -14.60 -2.87 -5.31
C THR A 44 -14.37 -1.45 -4.81
N VAL A 45 -15.41 -0.88 -4.19
CA VAL A 45 -15.39 0.48 -3.64
C VAL A 45 -14.96 0.38 -2.18
N ALA A 46 -13.65 0.28 -1.92
CA ALA A 46 -13.08 0.19 -0.59
C ALA A 46 -12.06 1.31 -0.35
N GLN A 47 -12.17 1.98 0.79
CA GLN A 47 -11.21 3.01 1.18
C GLN A 47 -10.02 2.35 1.87
N SER A 48 -8.85 2.36 1.21
CA SER A 48 -7.60 1.98 1.88
C SER A 48 -7.17 3.10 2.83
N LEU A 49 -6.93 2.76 4.10
CA LEU A 49 -6.42 3.68 5.11
C LEU A 49 -4.92 3.47 5.27
N GLY A 50 -4.16 4.55 5.36
CA GLY A 50 -2.73 4.50 5.59
C GLY A 50 -2.38 4.15 7.04
N LEU A 51 -1.11 3.78 7.26
CA LEU A 51 -0.59 3.40 8.56
C LEU A 51 -0.78 4.49 9.63
N ASP A 52 -0.68 5.75 9.23
CA ASP A 52 -0.91 6.90 10.11
C ASP A 52 -2.33 6.96 10.69
N LEU A 53 -3.31 6.27 10.09
CA LEU A 53 -4.71 6.30 10.50
C LEU A 53 -5.11 5.07 11.32
N VAL A 54 -4.61 3.90 10.91
CA VAL A 54 -4.95 2.60 11.51
C VAL A 54 -3.94 2.19 12.58
N GLY A 55 -2.73 2.74 12.53
CA GLY A 55 -1.57 2.24 13.27
C GLY A 55 -1.05 0.94 12.69
N GLY A 56 0.15 0.55 13.11
CA GLY A 56 0.80 -0.71 12.73
C GLY A 56 2.30 -0.55 12.56
N LEU A 57 2.88 -1.32 11.63
CA LEU A 57 4.32 -1.41 11.42
C LEU A 57 4.70 -1.04 9.99
N ARG A 58 5.70 -0.15 9.86
CA ARG A 58 6.38 0.16 8.61
C ARG A 58 7.78 -0.41 8.65
N VAL A 59 8.14 -1.24 7.67
CA VAL A 59 9.46 -1.87 7.57
C VAL A 59 10.07 -1.52 6.22
N LEU A 60 11.29 -1.00 6.23
CA LEU A 60 12.12 -0.83 5.05
C LEU A 60 13.17 -1.95 5.03
N LEU A 61 13.06 -2.82 4.04
CA LEU A 61 14.04 -3.88 3.78
C LEU A 61 15.01 -3.44 2.68
N GLN A 62 16.27 -3.83 2.83
CA GLN A 62 17.35 -3.60 1.89
C GLN A 62 17.91 -4.96 1.44
N ALA A 63 18.07 -5.15 0.13
CA ALA A 63 18.76 -6.31 -0.42
C ALA A 63 20.22 -6.33 0.05
N GLU A 64 20.67 -7.49 0.55
CA GLU A 64 22.05 -7.69 1.02
C GLU A 64 23.04 -7.97 -0.12
N LEU A 65 22.53 -8.35 -1.29
CA LEU A 65 23.37 -8.61 -2.47
C LEU A 65 23.94 -7.30 -3.05
N PRO A 66 25.15 -7.31 -3.65
CA PRO A 66 25.74 -6.14 -4.30
C PRO A 66 24.85 -5.57 -5.40
N ALA A 67 24.79 -4.25 -5.53
CA ALA A 67 23.99 -3.60 -6.57
C ALA A 67 24.40 -4.08 -7.97
N GLY A 68 23.45 -4.63 -8.73
CA GLY A 68 23.67 -5.18 -10.08
C GLY A 68 23.86 -6.70 -10.15
N SER A 69 23.94 -7.39 -9.01
CA SER A 69 23.95 -8.87 -8.95
C SER A 69 22.56 -9.51 -9.06
N TYR A 70 21.51 -8.69 -9.04
CA TYR A 70 20.11 -9.08 -9.18
C TYR A 70 19.37 -8.06 -10.04
N THR A 71 18.29 -8.50 -10.67
CA THR A 71 17.44 -7.67 -11.51
C THR A 71 16.29 -7.05 -10.69
N VAL A 72 15.65 -6.02 -11.25
CA VAL A 72 14.42 -5.45 -10.69
C VAL A 72 13.30 -6.50 -10.64
N GLU A 73 13.32 -7.48 -11.55
CA GLU A 73 12.32 -8.55 -11.57
C GLU A 73 12.53 -9.53 -10.41
N ASP A 74 13.77 -9.89 -10.09
CA ASP A 74 14.09 -10.71 -8.92
C ASP A 74 13.66 -10.01 -7.62
N LEU A 75 13.80 -8.67 -7.57
CA LEU A 75 13.36 -7.86 -6.43
C LEU A 75 11.83 -7.79 -6.34
N ARG A 76 11.12 -7.75 -7.48
CA ARG A 76 9.65 -7.85 -7.52
C ARG A 76 9.16 -9.22 -7.10
N GLU A 77 9.82 -10.28 -7.52
CA GLU A 77 9.51 -11.65 -7.09
C GLU A 77 9.70 -11.79 -5.58
N THR A 78 10.82 -11.26 -5.06
CA THR A 78 11.09 -11.18 -3.63
C THR A 78 9.97 -10.42 -2.90
N ALA A 79 9.56 -9.27 -3.41
CA ALA A 79 8.43 -8.49 -2.86
C ALA A 79 7.10 -9.26 -2.92
N ASN A 80 6.84 -10.01 -3.99
CA ASN A 80 5.65 -10.86 -4.11
C ASN A 80 5.65 -12.00 -3.09
N ASN A 81 6.80 -12.59 -2.79
CA ASN A 81 6.94 -13.63 -1.77
C ASN A 81 6.71 -13.03 -0.37
N VAL A 82 7.28 -11.87 -0.09
CA VAL A 82 6.99 -11.10 1.13
C VAL A 82 5.49 -10.80 1.24
N ASN A 83 4.85 -10.33 0.16
CA ASN A 83 3.41 -10.06 0.15
C ASN A 83 2.59 -11.33 0.47
N ARG A 84 2.94 -12.48 -0.11
CA ARG A 84 2.30 -13.77 0.20
C ARG A 84 2.45 -14.16 1.67
N ARG A 85 3.59 -13.90 2.29
CA ARG A 85 3.84 -14.16 3.73
C ARG A 85 3.00 -13.27 4.62
N VAL A 86 2.98 -11.99 4.31
CA VAL A 86 2.20 -11.02 5.09
C VAL A 86 0.70 -11.33 5.00
N ASN A 87 0.20 -11.67 3.81
CA ASN A 87 -1.19 -12.12 3.65
C ASN A 87 -1.48 -13.42 4.42
N ALA A 88 -0.50 -14.33 4.54
CA ALA A 88 -0.63 -15.54 5.34
C ALA A 88 -0.75 -15.27 6.86
N LEU A 89 -0.26 -14.11 7.33
CA LEU A 89 -0.45 -13.65 8.72
C LEU A 89 -1.85 -13.08 8.98
N GLY A 90 -2.74 -13.12 7.99
CA GLY A 90 -4.08 -12.53 8.09
C GLY A 90 -4.11 -11.01 7.89
N LEU A 91 -2.98 -10.40 7.49
CA LEU A 91 -2.85 -8.96 7.26
C LEU A 91 -3.14 -8.63 5.79
N SER A 92 -4.40 -8.79 5.38
CA SER A 92 -4.82 -8.62 3.98
C SER A 92 -4.75 -7.19 3.43
N GLU A 93 -4.61 -6.20 4.30
CA GLU A 93 -4.47 -4.77 3.93
C GLU A 93 -3.00 -4.32 3.82
N ALA A 94 -2.06 -5.26 3.96
CA ALA A 94 -0.66 -4.92 3.88
C ALA A 94 -0.23 -4.48 2.48
N THR A 95 0.62 -3.47 2.43
CA THR A 95 1.18 -2.95 1.19
C THR A 95 2.66 -3.30 1.12
N VAL A 96 3.04 -4.03 0.08
CA VAL A 96 4.45 -4.36 -0.20
C VAL A 96 4.82 -3.73 -1.53
N GLN A 97 5.81 -2.84 -1.51
CA GLN A 97 6.25 -2.09 -2.68
C GLN A 97 7.76 -2.13 -2.82
N VAL A 98 8.25 -2.43 -4.03
CA VAL A 98 9.66 -2.28 -4.37
C VAL A 98 9.99 -0.79 -4.43
N GLN A 99 11.07 -0.38 -3.77
CA GLN A 99 11.53 1.00 -3.73
C GLN A 99 12.93 1.14 -4.34
N GLY A 100 13.02 1.88 -5.45
CA GLY A 100 14.27 2.00 -6.20
C GLY A 100 14.72 0.67 -6.79
N ALA A 101 16.03 0.41 -6.74
CA ALA A 101 16.65 -0.78 -7.32
C ALA A 101 17.05 -1.85 -6.30
N SER A 102 16.87 -1.61 -4.99
CA SER A 102 17.46 -2.49 -3.96
C SER A 102 16.68 -2.56 -2.64
N ARG A 103 15.53 -1.91 -2.52
CA ARG A 103 14.75 -1.84 -1.27
C ARG A 103 13.32 -2.34 -1.48
N ILE A 104 12.71 -2.81 -0.40
CA ILE A 104 11.31 -3.20 -0.34
C ILE A 104 10.69 -2.50 0.88
N LEU A 105 9.70 -1.65 0.63
CA LEU A 105 8.88 -1.02 1.66
C LEU A 105 7.68 -1.92 1.96
N ILE A 106 7.48 -2.22 3.23
CA ILE A 106 6.37 -3.02 3.74
C ILE A 106 5.60 -2.17 4.75
N GLU A 107 4.30 -2.03 4.55
CA GLU A 107 3.39 -1.37 5.48
C GLU A 107 2.35 -2.39 5.94
N LEU A 108 2.29 -2.61 7.25
CA LEU A 108 1.44 -3.59 7.90
C LEU A 108 0.45 -2.88 8.83
N PRO A 109 -0.72 -2.48 8.32
CA PRO A 109 -1.75 -1.86 9.14
C PRO A 109 -2.32 -2.86 10.14
N GLY A 110 -2.63 -2.40 11.35
CA GLY A 110 -3.31 -3.19 12.37
C GLY A 110 -2.47 -4.27 13.06
N VAL A 111 -1.14 -4.26 12.88
CA VAL A 111 -0.24 -5.20 13.58
C VAL A 111 -0.22 -4.94 15.08
N THR A 112 -0.50 -5.99 15.86
CA THR A 112 -0.46 -5.96 17.33
C THR A 112 0.93 -6.21 17.91
N ASP A 113 1.74 -7.06 17.25
CA ASP A 113 3.12 -7.38 17.66
C ASP A 113 4.10 -7.08 16.51
N PRO A 114 4.76 -5.91 16.53
CA PRO A 114 5.72 -5.52 15.51
C PRO A 114 6.95 -6.43 15.45
N GLU A 115 7.46 -6.89 16.59
CA GLU A 115 8.69 -7.69 16.64
C GLU A 115 8.48 -9.06 16.00
N GLN A 116 7.35 -9.71 16.32
CA GLN A 116 6.97 -10.97 15.71
C GLN A 116 6.74 -10.83 14.18
N ALA A 117 6.13 -9.73 13.75
CA ALA A 117 5.91 -9.45 12.33
C ALA A 117 7.23 -9.26 11.58
N VAL A 118 8.18 -8.48 12.12
CA VAL A 118 9.52 -8.30 11.53
C VAL A 118 10.26 -9.64 11.47
N ALA A 119 10.25 -10.42 12.55
CA ALA A 119 10.93 -11.71 12.59
C ALA A 119 10.38 -12.67 11.51
N THR A 120 9.06 -12.67 11.31
CA THR A 120 8.42 -13.53 10.29
C THR A 120 8.74 -13.06 8.86
N ILE A 121 8.89 -11.76 8.64
CA ILE A 121 9.26 -11.19 7.35
C ILE A 121 10.74 -11.43 7.03
N GLN A 122 11.63 -11.33 8.03
CA GLN A 122 13.07 -11.53 7.89
C GLN A 122 13.47 -13.00 7.74
N GLN A 123 12.72 -13.93 8.34
CA GLN A 123 12.99 -15.36 8.19
C GLN A 123 13.04 -15.71 6.71
N THR A 124 14.14 -16.31 6.27
CA THR A 124 14.37 -16.47 4.84
C THR A 124 13.38 -17.47 4.22
N ALA A 125 12.63 -18.28 4.98
CA ALA A 125 11.75 -19.34 4.47
C ALA A 125 12.34 -20.05 3.23
N LEU A 126 13.66 -20.31 3.27
CA LEU A 126 14.35 -21.07 2.27
C LEU A 126 13.82 -22.50 2.35
N LEU A 127 12.86 -22.78 1.49
CA LEU A 127 12.29 -24.10 1.35
C LEU A 127 13.20 -24.95 0.47
N GLU A 128 13.54 -26.13 0.95
CA GLU A 128 14.44 -27.07 0.30
C GLU A 128 13.83 -28.48 0.34
N PHE A 129 13.87 -29.16 -0.81
CA PHE A 129 13.69 -30.59 -0.90
C PHE A 129 15.07 -31.23 -0.88
N VAL A 130 15.34 -32.04 0.14
CA VAL A 130 16.68 -32.52 0.48
C VAL A 130 16.73 -34.04 0.39
N ASP A 131 17.76 -34.57 -0.27
CA ASP A 131 17.97 -36.02 -0.40
C ASP A 131 18.32 -36.63 0.96
N PHE A 132 17.42 -37.47 1.48
CA PHE A 132 17.61 -38.25 2.72
C PHE A 132 17.91 -39.73 2.43
N GLY A 133 18.26 -40.06 1.19
CA GLY A 133 18.67 -41.40 0.78
C GLY A 133 19.79 -41.95 1.66
N GLY A 134 19.54 -43.10 2.29
CA GLY A 134 20.50 -43.77 3.16
C GLY A 134 20.57 -43.25 4.60
N VAL A 135 19.73 -42.27 4.99
CA VAL A 135 19.65 -41.77 6.36
C VAL A 135 18.90 -42.76 7.25
N PRO A 136 19.53 -43.35 8.29
CA PRO A 136 18.83 -44.20 9.24
C PRO A 136 17.82 -43.38 10.05
N ASN A 137 16.59 -43.86 10.19
CA ASN A 137 15.52 -43.20 10.96
C ASN A 137 15.30 -41.72 10.58
N ALA A 138 15.12 -41.41 9.30
CA ALA A 138 14.84 -40.05 8.80
C ALA A 138 13.80 -39.26 9.63
N GLN A 139 12.78 -39.94 10.17
CA GLN A 139 11.74 -39.32 11.00
C GLN A 139 12.28 -38.71 12.32
N SER A 140 13.42 -39.17 12.87
CA SER A 140 14.00 -38.61 14.10
C SER A 140 14.66 -37.26 13.89
N LEU A 141 14.94 -36.89 12.64
CA LEU A 141 15.50 -35.58 12.28
C LEU A 141 14.41 -34.51 12.10
N VAL A 142 13.13 -34.89 12.08
CA VAL A 142 12.01 -33.92 12.03
C VAL A 142 12.06 -33.00 13.25
N GLY A 143 12.02 -31.70 13.02
CA GLY A 143 12.17 -30.65 14.02
C GLY A 143 13.63 -30.29 14.36
N GLN A 144 14.62 -30.99 13.80
CA GLN A 144 16.04 -30.68 13.99
C GLN A 144 16.57 -29.77 12.88
N ARG A 145 17.62 -29.01 13.21
CA ARG A 145 18.31 -28.13 12.26
C ARG A 145 19.46 -28.88 11.57
N ILE A 146 19.39 -29.01 10.26
CA ILE A 146 20.41 -29.66 9.42
C ILE A 146 21.20 -28.63 8.62
N LEU A 147 22.38 -29.03 8.15
CA LEU A 147 23.20 -28.24 7.22
C LEU A 147 22.94 -28.71 5.78
N THR A 148 22.51 -27.81 4.90
CA THR A 148 22.25 -28.10 3.47
C THR A 148 23.25 -27.40 2.54
N THR A 149 23.32 -27.85 1.29
CA THR A 149 24.20 -27.26 0.27
C THR A 149 23.80 -25.83 -0.11
N GLU A 150 22.50 -25.53 -0.23
CA GLU A 150 22.04 -24.17 -0.56
C GLU A 150 22.31 -23.18 0.57
N GLN A 151 22.17 -23.60 1.83
CA GLN A 151 22.52 -22.74 2.96
C GLN A 151 24.00 -22.35 2.97
N LEU A 152 24.87 -23.29 2.60
CA LEU A 152 26.30 -23.04 2.51
C LEU A 152 26.62 -22.09 1.35
N LEU A 153 25.91 -22.20 0.23
CA LEU A 153 26.02 -21.29 -0.91
C LEU A 153 25.57 -19.87 -0.55
N VAL A 154 24.40 -19.72 0.09
CA VAL A 154 23.91 -18.42 0.58
C VAL A 154 24.90 -17.80 1.58
N GLN A 155 25.48 -18.61 2.46
CA GLN A 155 26.46 -18.14 3.43
C GLN A 155 27.76 -17.67 2.76
N GLN A 156 28.29 -18.42 1.78
CA GLN A 156 29.45 -18.00 1.01
C GLN A 156 29.21 -16.71 0.22
N GLN A 157 28.02 -16.58 -0.37
CA GLN A 157 27.62 -15.34 -1.05
C GLN A 157 27.54 -14.15 -0.10
N ARG A 158 27.02 -14.35 1.12
CA ARG A 158 27.02 -13.31 2.17
C ARG A 158 28.43 -12.91 2.58
N GLU A 159 29.32 -13.88 2.79
CA GLU A 159 30.72 -13.63 3.16
C GLU A 159 31.47 -12.89 2.04
N ALA A 160 31.23 -13.25 0.77
CA ALA A 160 31.77 -12.54 -0.39
C ALA A 160 31.23 -11.10 -0.50
N ALA A 161 29.92 -10.91 -0.34
CA ALA A 161 29.30 -9.59 -0.38
C ALA A 161 29.78 -8.67 0.77
N ALA A 162 30.01 -9.25 1.95
CA ALA A 162 30.58 -8.53 3.09
C ALA A 162 32.05 -8.15 2.87
N ALA A 163 32.81 -8.97 2.14
CA ALA A 163 34.21 -8.69 1.78
C ALA A 163 34.34 -7.62 0.68
N GLU A 164 33.34 -7.48 -0.20
CA GLU A 164 33.31 -6.47 -1.27
C GLU A 164 32.68 -5.13 -0.85
N ALA A 165 32.03 -5.05 0.31
CA ALA A 165 31.48 -3.81 0.83
C ALA A 165 32.62 -2.83 1.21
N PRO A 166 32.63 -1.58 0.70
CA PRO A 166 33.59 -0.58 1.15
C PRO A 166 33.43 -0.37 2.65
N ALA A 167 34.53 -0.45 3.40
CA ALA A 167 34.57 -0.17 4.83
C ALA A 167 33.82 1.13 5.11
N GLN A 168 32.66 1.04 5.77
CA GLN A 168 31.95 2.22 6.24
C GLN A 168 32.88 2.98 7.19
N PRO A 169 32.98 4.32 7.07
CA PRO A 169 33.71 5.09 8.05
C PRO A 169 33.00 4.93 9.39
N THR A 170 33.76 4.45 10.38
CA THR A 170 33.40 4.43 11.79
C THR A 170 32.79 5.78 12.14
N ALA A 171 31.51 5.78 12.53
CA ALA A 171 30.84 6.99 12.99
C ALA A 171 31.56 7.48 14.26
N GLU A 172 32.39 8.50 14.07
CA GLU A 172 33.07 9.24 15.12
C GLU A 172 31.99 10.01 15.89
N SER A 173 31.67 9.52 17.09
CA SER A 173 30.77 10.17 18.03
C SER A 173 31.31 11.55 18.37
N THR A 174 30.71 12.59 17.80
CA THR A 174 30.94 13.98 18.21
C THR A 174 30.02 14.27 19.41
N PRO A 175 30.54 14.59 20.62
CA PRO A 175 29.68 14.95 21.73
C PRO A 175 29.33 16.45 21.64
N LEU A 176 28.04 16.78 21.67
CA LEU A 176 27.57 18.14 22.00
C LEU A 176 27.43 18.27 23.53
N PRO A 177 27.60 19.49 24.10
CA PRO A 177 27.83 19.67 25.52
C PRO A 177 26.56 19.65 26.38
N THR A 178 26.82 19.27 27.62
CA THR A 178 25.98 19.13 28.80
C THR A 178 25.12 20.35 29.15
N THR A 179 23.90 20.11 29.63
CA THR A 179 23.33 20.90 30.74
C THR A 179 22.82 19.94 31.80
N GLU A 180 23.35 20.11 33.00
CA GLU A 180 23.20 19.27 34.18
C GLU A 180 21.79 19.36 34.79
N THR A 181 21.31 18.26 35.37
CA THR A 181 20.78 18.24 36.75
C THR A 181 20.82 16.80 37.28
N THR A 182 21.24 16.72 38.54
CA THR A 182 21.86 15.62 39.28
C THR A 182 20.88 14.64 39.96
N ALA A 183 21.44 13.47 40.30
CA ALA A 183 21.02 12.44 41.27
C ALA A 183 20.28 11.23 40.63
N GLU A 184 20.64 9.96 40.87
CA GLU A 184 21.36 9.34 41.98
C GLU A 184 21.94 7.98 41.52
N ALA A 185 23.07 7.55 42.10
CA ALA A 185 23.90 6.44 41.62
C ALA A 185 23.47 5.06 42.14
N THR A 186 23.65 4.02 41.31
CA THR A 186 23.89 2.63 41.72
C THR A 186 24.86 2.01 40.71
N PRO A 187 25.89 1.22 41.12
CA PRO A 187 27.01 0.90 40.24
C PRO A 187 26.64 -0.13 39.18
N ALA A 188 27.03 0.16 37.93
CA ALA A 188 26.90 -0.70 36.78
C ALA A 188 27.79 -1.96 36.94
N ASP A 189 27.14 -3.12 36.85
CA ASP A 189 27.79 -4.37 36.52
C ASP A 189 28.22 -4.35 35.04
N THR A 190 29.30 -5.07 34.78
CA THR A 190 30.04 -5.10 33.52
C THR A 190 29.14 -5.63 32.40
N ALA A 191 28.77 -4.76 31.46
CA ALA A 191 28.11 -5.17 30.22
C ALA A 191 29.11 -5.96 29.35
N ALA A 192 29.12 -7.27 29.55
CA ALA A 192 29.65 -8.24 28.61
C ALA A 192 28.96 -8.06 27.24
N PRO A 193 29.66 -8.29 26.11
CA PRO A 193 29.05 -8.25 24.80
C PRO A 193 27.91 -9.27 24.74
N THR A 194 26.76 -8.81 24.26
CA THR A 194 25.59 -9.62 23.92
C THR A 194 26.03 -10.90 23.22
N PRO A 195 25.73 -12.10 23.74
CA PRO A 195 26.08 -13.34 23.07
C PRO A 195 25.37 -13.35 21.73
N ALA A 196 26.11 -13.65 20.66
CA ALA A 196 25.51 -14.17 19.44
C ALA A 196 24.49 -15.24 19.86
N ALA A 197 23.26 -15.11 19.37
CA ALA A 197 22.21 -16.08 19.62
C ALA A 197 22.80 -17.48 19.47
N THR A 198 22.60 -18.34 20.46
CA THR A 198 23.08 -19.73 20.44
C THR A 198 22.44 -20.42 19.24
N GLU A 199 23.10 -20.37 18.08
CA GLU A 199 22.65 -21.09 16.89
C GLU A 199 22.65 -22.57 17.26
N THR A 200 21.47 -23.18 17.23
CA THR A 200 21.32 -24.62 17.41
C THR A 200 22.28 -25.31 16.43
N PRO A 201 23.15 -26.23 16.88
CA PRO A 201 24.17 -26.80 16.01
C PRO A 201 23.55 -27.44 14.78
N ARG A 202 23.98 -27.02 13.58
CA ARG A 202 23.50 -27.53 12.30
C ARG A 202 24.08 -28.93 12.10
N LEU A 203 23.22 -29.94 12.01
CA LEU A 203 23.63 -31.33 11.91
C LEU A 203 24.07 -31.67 10.47
N PRO A 204 25.30 -32.17 10.25
CA PRO A 204 25.71 -32.71 8.96
C PRO A 204 25.03 -34.06 8.71
N ASN A 205 25.06 -34.52 7.46
CA ASN A 205 24.47 -35.80 7.10
C ASN A 205 25.14 -36.94 7.90
N PRO A 206 24.39 -37.72 8.70
CA PRO A 206 24.96 -38.76 9.56
C PRO A 206 25.59 -39.91 8.78
N ALA A 207 25.22 -40.09 7.50
CA ALA A 207 25.75 -41.14 6.64
C ALA A 207 27.06 -40.73 5.93
N THR A 208 27.28 -39.44 5.66
CA THR A 208 28.40 -38.96 4.83
C THR A 208 29.32 -37.96 5.52
N GLY A 209 28.90 -37.34 6.62
CA GLY A 209 29.61 -36.25 7.29
C GLY A 209 29.63 -34.92 6.50
N GLN A 210 28.92 -34.84 5.38
CA GLN A 210 28.84 -33.66 4.49
C GLN A 210 27.50 -32.94 4.66
N PRO A 211 27.34 -31.70 4.16
CA PRO A 211 26.03 -31.07 4.04
C PRO A 211 25.06 -31.96 3.27
N PHE A 212 23.78 -31.96 3.65
CA PHE A 212 22.76 -32.65 2.89
C PHE A 212 22.56 -31.98 1.53
N THR A 213 22.36 -32.79 0.49
CA THR A 213 22.20 -32.29 -0.89
C THR A 213 20.78 -31.77 -1.11
N THR A 214 20.68 -30.49 -1.44
CA THR A 214 19.44 -29.86 -1.89
C THR A 214 19.16 -30.28 -3.33
N VAL A 215 18.01 -30.89 -3.57
CA VAL A 215 17.55 -31.35 -4.89
C VAL A 215 16.82 -30.22 -5.62
N MET A 216 15.96 -29.52 -4.89
CA MET A 216 15.13 -28.45 -5.43
C MET A 216 14.80 -27.47 -4.31
N THR A 217 14.71 -26.18 -4.63
CA THR A 217 14.23 -25.15 -3.69
C THR A 217 12.74 -24.86 -3.91
N GLY A 218 12.13 -24.03 -3.07
CA GLY A 218 10.75 -23.59 -3.24
C GLY A 218 10.44 -22.88 -4.57
N ALA A 219 11.45 -22.42 -5.33
CA ALA A 219 11.26 -21.87 -6.68
C ALA A 219 10.68 -22.89 -7.67
N GLY A 220 10.88 -24.18 -7.42
CA GLY A 220 10.30 -25.25 -8.24
C GLY A 220 8.81 -25.51 -7.99
N LEU A 221 8.18 -24.86 -6.99
CA LEU A 221 6.76 -25.01 -6.66
C LEU A 221 5.92 -23.94 -7.34
N GLN A 222 4.85 -24.38 -8.02
CA GLN A 222 3.84 -23.50 -8.60
C GLN A 222 2.69 -23.20 -7.62
N ALA A 223 2.22 -24.22 -6.91
CA ALA A 223 1.13 -24.09 -5.95
C ALA A 223 1.25 -25.11 -4.81
N ALA A 224 0.69 -24.79 -3.64
CA ALA A 224 0.53 -25.71 -2.52
C ALA A 224 -0.76 -25.39 -1.75
N ALA A 225 -1.57 -26.41 -1.48
CA ALA A 225 -2.86 -26.28 -0.81
C ALA A 225 -3.11 -27.46 0.14
N ALA A 226 -3.63 -27.17 1.33
CA ALA A 226 -4.15 -28.18 2.24
C ALA A 226 -5.54 -28.62 1.79
N GLN A 227 -5.72 -29.92 1.59
CA GLN A 227 -6.99 -30.52 1.19
C GLN A 227 -7.36 -31.65 2.14
N TYR A 228 -8.66 -31.87 2.32
CA TYR A 228 -9.17 -32.97 3.13
C TYR A 228 -9.70 -34.06 2.20
N ASP A 229 -9.17 -35.28 2.37
CA ASP A 229 -9.69 -36.48 1.72
C ASP A 229 -10.28 -37.42 2.76
N THR A 230 -11.46 -37.98 2.45
CA THR A 230 -12.15 -38.97 3.28
C THR A 230 -11.36 -40.25 3.56
N GLN A 231 -10.37 -40.60 2.72
CA GLN A 231 -9.57 -41.82 2.84
C GLN A 231 -8.20 -41.59 3.49
N THR A 232 -7.57 -40.44 3.24
CA THR A 232 -6.19 -40.15 3.69
C THR A 232 -6.11 -39.06 4.74
N GLY A 233 -7.22 -38.39 5.06
CA GLY A 233 -7.26 -37.27 5.99
C GLY A 233 -6.76 -35.98 5.37
N TRP A 234 -6.28 -35.05 6.21
CA TRP A 234 -5.65 -33.83 5.75
C TRP A 234 -4.31 -34.13 5.08
N HIS A 235 -4.15 -33.64 3.85
CA HIS A 235 -2.93 -33.77 3.06
C HIS A 235 -2.62 -32.45 2.36
N ILE A 236 -1.38 -32.32 1.88
CA ILE A 236 -0.96 -31.13 1.13
C ILE A 236 -0.75 -31.52 -0.33
N GLN A 237 -1.60 -30.99 -1.21
CA GLN A 237 -1.42 -31.08 -2.65
C GLN A 237 -0.48 -29.96 -3.09
N PHE A 238 0.57 -30.29 -3.84
CA PHE A 238 1.44 -29.31 -4.46
C PHE A 238 1.57 -29.55 -5.96
N GLU A 239 1.85 -28.46 -6.69
CA GLU A 239 2.09 -28.43 -8.12
C GLU A 239 3.49 -27.88 -8.37
N LEU A 240 4.18 -28.42 -9.37
CA LEU A 240 5.53 -28.03 -9.74
C LEU A 240 5.50 -27.14 -10.98
N THR A 241 6.47 -26.22 -11.07
CA THR A 241 6.73 -25.49 -12.31
C THR A 241 7.35 -26.43 -13.35
N ALA A 242 7.33 -26.05 -14.63
CA ALA A 242 7.95 -26.85 -15.68
C ALA A 242 9.46 -27.10 -15.44
N GLU A 243 10.17 -26.10 -14.91
CA GLU A 243 11.58 -26.20 -14.54
C GLU A 243 11.78 -27.08 -13.30
N GLY A 244 10.93 -26.93 -12.27
CA GLY A 244 10.96 -27.76 -11.07
C GLY A 244 10.71 -29.23 -11.39
N GLY A 245 9.71 -29.53 -12.23
CA GLY A 245 9.40 -30.88 -12.70
C GLY A 245 10.55 -31.55 -13.45
N ALA A 246 11.30 -30.79 -14.27
CA ALA A 246 12.44 -31.31 -15.02
C ALA A 246 13.61 -31.76 -14.12
N VAL A 247 13.76 -31.17 -12.93
CA VAL A 247 14.78 -31.56 -11.94
C VAL A 247 14.23 -32.63 -10.99
N PHE A 248 13.01 -32.43 -10.50
CA PHE A 248 12.40 -33.25 -9.46
C PHE A 248 11.91 -34.62 -9.96
N GLY A 249 11.42 -34.69 -11.19
CA GLY A 249 10.96 -35.92 -11.84
C GLY A 249 12.04 -37.00 -11.93
N PRO A 250 13.19 -36.74 -12.60
CA PRO A 250 14.28 -37.70 -12.69
C PRO A 250 14.84 -38.12 -11.32
N PHE A 251 14.93 -37.18 -10.37
CA PHE A 251 15.36 -37.47 -9.01
C PHE A 251 14.42 -38.47 -8.32
N THR A 252 13.12 -38.17 -8.29
CA THR A 252 12.12 -39.02 -7.64
C THR A 252 12.02 -40.40 -8.30
N ALA A 253 12.17 -40.48 -9.63
CA ALA A 253 12.21 -41.75 -10.37
C ALA A 253 13.35 -42.67 -9.90
N SER A 254 14.52 -42.12 -9.63
CA SER A 254 15.71 -42.89 -9.19
C SER A 254 15.71 -43.23 -7.69
N ARG A 255 14.83 -42.61 -6.90
CA ARG A 255 14.81 -42.66 -5.43
C ARG A 255 13.50 -43.19 -4.84
N ILE A 256 12.71 -43.93 -5.62
CA ILE A 256 11.46 -44.55 -5.14
C ILE A 256 11.76 -45.46 -3.94
N GLY A 257 10.97 -45.32 -2.87
CA GLY A 257 11.13 -46.04 -1.61
C GLY A 257 12.11 -45.41 -0.63
N GLN A 258 12.80 -44.32 -1.00
CA GLN A 258 13.73 -43.61 -0.12
C GLN A 258 13.06 -42.38 0.52
N PRO A 259 13.45 -41.98 1.75
CA PRO A 259 12.95 -40.77 2.38
C PRO A 259 13.56 -39.52 1.72
N MET A 260 12.77 -38.47 1.68
CA MET A 260 13.16 -37.13 1.24
C MET A 260 12.68 -36.15 2.28
N ALA A 261 13.53 -35.21 2.69
CA ALA A 261 13.15 -34.20 3.65
C ALA A 261 12.65 -32.93 2.96
N ILE A 262 11.64 -32.33 3.58
CA ILE A 262 11.19 -30.98 3.30
C ILE A 262 11.72 -30.12 4.42
N VAL A 263 12.58 -29.17 4.08
CA VAL A 263 13.38 -28.39 5.01
C VAL A 263 13.07 -26.92 4.81
N LEU A 264 12.89 -26.18 5.90
CA LEU A 264 12.66 -24.74 5.89
C LEU A 264 13.67 -24.06 6.80
N ASP A 265 14.50 -23.19 6.23
CA ASP A 265 15.58 -22.49 6.95
C ASP A 265 16.51 -23.44 7.75
N GLY A 266 16.65 -24.67 7.25
CA GLY A 266 17.45 -25.75 7.84
C GLY A 266 16.70 -26.62 8.82
N ILE A 267 15.47 -26.28 9.20
CA ILE A 267 14.66 -27.11 10.07
C ILE A 267 13.91 -28.14 9.22
N VAL A 268 14.06 -29.42 9.53
CA VAL A 268 13.33 -30.49 8.85
C VAL A 268 11.87 -30.43 9.28
N LEU A 269 10.97 -30.07 8.36
CA LEU A 269 9.53 -30.00 8.63
C LEU A 269 8.87 -31.37 8.50
N SER A 270 9.26 -32.14 7.48
CA SER A 270 8.76 -33.49 7.27
C SER A 270 9.77 -34.32 6.49
N ALA A 271 9.70 -35.64 6.63
CA ALA A 271 10.56 -36.59 5.92
C ALA A 271 9.75 -37.70 5.22
N PRO A 272 8.84 -37.36 4.27
CA PRO A 272 8.04 -38.36 3.57
C PRO A 272 8.88 -39.32 2.72
N THR A 273 8.34 -40.52 2.47
CA THR A 273 8.92 -41.50 1.55
C THR A 273 8.41 -41.28 0.13
N ILE A 274 9.32 -41.27 -0.85
CA ILE A 274 8.97 -41.15 -2.26
C ILE A 274 8.26 -42.43 -2.73
N ARG A 275 7.03 -42.32 -3.25
CA ARG A 275 6.22 -43.47 -3.70
C ARG A 275 6.08 -43.59 -5.21
N ALA A 276 6.28 -42.49 -5.94
CA ALA A 276 6.14 -42.42 -7.37
C ALA A 276 7.09 -41.35 -7.94
N GLN A 277 7.31 -41.39 -9.25
CA GLN A 277 7.92 -40.29 -9.98
C GLN A 277 6.95 -39.09 -10.01
N LEU A 278 7.47 -37.90 -9.72
CA LEU A 278 6.68 -36.67 -9.58
C LEU A 278 7.17 -35.61 -10.57
N ASP A 279 6.56 -35.56 -11.75
CA ASP A 279 6.95 -34.62 -12.82
C ASP A 279 6.14 -33.32 -12.79
N THR A 280 4.87 -33.35 -12.35
CA THR A 280 3.96 -32.19 -12.40
C THR A 280 3.51 -31.70 -11.02
N GLY A 281 3.65 -32.54 -9.99
CA GLY A 281 3.11 -32.27 -8.67
C GLY A 281 2.92 -33.56 -7.88
N GLY A 282 2.48 -33.43 -6.63
CA GLY A 282 2.31 -34.57 -5.75
C GLY A 282 1.49 -34.25 -4.51
N ILE A 283 1.25 -35.29 -3.72
CA ILE A 283 0.53 -35.21 -2.45
C ILE A 283 1.48 -35.59 -1.32
N ILE A 284 1.57 -34.72 -0.32
CA ILE A 284 2.25 -34.98 0.94
C ILE A 284 1.20 -35.51 1.91
N THR A 285 1.25 -36.81 2.18
CA THR A 285 0.37 -37.48 3.16
C THR A 285 1.05 -37.61 4.52
N GLY A 286 0.28 -37.45 5.59
CA GLY A 286 0.73 -37.63 6.96
C GLY A 286 -0.45 -37.59 7.93
N ASN A 287 -0.20 -37.79 9.22
CA ASN A 287 -1.25 -37.62 10.23
C ASN A 287 -1.37 -36.15 10.64
N PHE A 288 -1.67 -35.28 9.67
CA PHE A 288 -1.75 -33.84 9.88
C PHE A 288 -3.11 -33.46 10.47
N THR A 289 -3.10 -32.49 11.37
CA THR A 289 -4.30 -31.72 11.73
C THR A 289 -4.62 -30.68 10.65
N GLU A 290 -5.83 -30.12 10.66
CA GLU A 290 -6.23 -29.03 9.74
C GLU A 290 -5.28 -27.84 9.82
N GLU A 291 -4.90 -27.46 11.04
CA GLU A 291 -4.03 -26.31 11.32
C GLU A 291 -2.59 -26.57 10.84
N GLU A 292 -2.05 -27.77 11.10
CA GLU A 292 -0.71 -28.16 10.64
C GLU A 292 -0.65 -28.25 9.11
N ALA A 293 -1.65 -28.86 8.47
CA ALA A 293 -1.70 -28.98 7.02
C ALA A 293 -1.79 -27.61 6.35
N ARG A 294 -2.63 -26.70 6.87
CA ARG A 294 -2.72 -25.31 6.39
C ARG A 294 -1.41 -24.57 6.60
N THR A 295 -0.80 -24.67 7.77
CA THR A 295 0.47 -23.99 8.08
C THR A 295 1.59 -24.48 7.17
N LEU A 296 1.71 -25.79 6.95
CA LEU A 296 2.71 -26.36 6.04
C LEU A 296 2.45 -25.94 4.59
N ALA A 297 1.19 -25.96 4.12
CA ALA A 297 0.84 -25.48 2.77
C ALA A 297 1.14 -23.99 2.58
N LEU A 298 0.92 -23.16 3.61
CA LEU A 298 1.29 -21.74 3.62
C LEU A 298 2.81 -21.57 3.52
N GLN A 299 3.57 -22.34 4.31
CA GLN A 299 5.03 -22.32 4.28
C GLN A 299 5.56 -22.72 2.90
N LEU A 300 5.00 -23.77 2.29
CA LEU A 300 5.35 -24.22 0.93
C LEU A 300 5.03 -23.18 -0.14
N ARG A 301 3.92 -22.46 -0.02
CA ARG A 301 3.49 -21.42 -0.98
C ARG A 301 4.29 -20.13 -0.90
N SER A 302 4.85 -19.83 0.27
CA SER A 302 5.53 -18.56 0.50
C SER A 302 6.84 -18.41 -0.27
N GLY A 303 7.40 -19.53 -0.76
CA GLY A 303 8.61 -19.57 -1.59
C GLY A 303 9.85 -19.10 -0.85
N ALA A 304 11.03 -19.49 -1.35
CA ALA A 304 12.28 -18.89 -0.89
C ALA A 304 12.31 -17.40 -1.26
N LEU A 305 12.99 -16.56 -0.47
CA LEU A 305 13.35 -15.22 -0.94
C LEU A 305 14.49 -15.38 -1.96
N PRO A 306 14.31 -14.99 -3.24
CA PRO A 306 15.40 -15.01 -4.22
C PRO A 306 16.59 -14.16 -3.78
N ILE A 307 16.31 -13.09 -3.02
CA ILE A 307 17.30 -12.13 -2.52
C ILE A 307 17.23 -12.06 -1.00
N PRO A 308 18.34 -12.28 -0.26
CA PRO A 308 18.38 -12.04 1.18
C PRO A 308 18.16 -10.55 1.49
N LEU A 309 17.32 -10.28 2.48
CA LEU A 309 16.92 -8.94 2.90
C LEU A 309 17.35 -8.68 4.33
N ARG A 310 17.86 -7.48 4.59
CA ARG A 310 18.08 -6.93 5.95
C ARG A 310 17.09 -5.81 6.23
N VAL A 311 16.72 -5.62 7.48
CA VAL A 311 15.96 -4.43 7.89
C VAL A 311 16.90 -3.23 7.92
N GLU A 312 16.59 -2.22 7.12
CA GLU A 312 17.25 -0.91 7.15
C GLU A 312 16.57 0.01 8.17
N SER A 313 15.24 0.01 8.23
CA SER A 313 14.47 0.71 9.26
C SER A 313 13.15 0.01 9.58
N ALA A 314 12.71 0.12 10.84
CA ALA A 314 11.40 -0.34 11.28
C ALA A 314 10.78 0.72 12.19
N GLU A 315 9.63 1.26 11.78
CA GLU A 315 8.91 2.31 12.48
C GLU A 315 7.53 1.79 12.88
N THR A 316 7.21 1.86 14.17
CA THR A 316 5.89 1.49 14.68
C THR A 316 5.06 2.75 14.86
N VAL A 317 3.88 2.77 14.27
CA VAL A 317 2.93 3.88 14.39
C VAL A 317 1.77 3.45 15.27
N GLY A 318 1.53 4.17 16.37
CA GLY A 318 0.45 3.86 17.29
C GLY A 318 -0.94 4.19 16.74
N ALA A 319 -1.88 3.26 16.82
CA ALA A 319 -3.26 3.44 16.34
C ALA A 319 -4.01 4.60 17.03
N THR A 320 -3.69 4.89 18.29
CA THR A 320 -4.35 5.95 19.08
C THR A 320 -4.04 7.35 18.57
N LEU A 321 -2.78 7.60 18.17
CA LEU A 321 -2.34 8.88 17.61
C LEU A 321 -3.05 9.17 16.28
N GLY A 322 -3.23 8.13 15.44
CA GLY A 322 -3.92 8.24 14.17
C GLY A 322 -5.39 8.63 14.32
N GLN A 323 -6.12 7.93 15.18
CA GLN A 323 -7.56 8.19 15.39
C GLN A 323 -7.82 9.59 15.97
N GLU A 324 -6.98 10.07 16.87
CA GLU A 324 -7.09 11.43 17.41
C GLU A 324 -6.82 12.48 16.32
N ALA A 325 -5.77 12.30 15.53
CA ALA A 325 -5.40 13.21 14.44
C ALA A 325 -6.48 13.26 13.34
N VAL A 326 -7.11 12.13 13.01
CA VAL A 326 -8.25 12.07 12.08
C VAL A 326 -9.43 12.86 12.63
N ARG A 327 -9.79 12.63 13.90
CA ARG A 327 -10.92 13.33 14.54
C ARG A 327 -10.70 14.84 14.57
N LEU A 328 -9.49 15.28 14.90
CA LEU A 328 -9.14 16.70 14.92
C LEU A 328 -9.20 17.30 13.51
N SER A 329 -8.63 16.61 12.51
CA SER A 329 -8.64 17.03 11.11
C SER A 329 -10.06 17.16 10.54
N ILE A 330 -10.94 16.18 10.82
CA ILE A 330 -12.34 16.23 10.39
C ILE A 330 -13.07 17.41 11.05
N ARG A 331 -12.90 17.62 12.36
CA ARG A 331 -13.51 18.77 13.06
C ARG A 331 -13.02 20.10 12.51
N ALA A 332 -11.71 20.25 12.29
CA ALA A 332 -11.12 21.44 11.69
C ALA A 332 -11.66 21.67 10.27
N GLY A 333 -11.80 20.61 9.48
CA GLY A 333 -12.37 20.65 8.14
C GLY A 333 -13.83 21.12 8.12
N ILE A 334 -14.69 20.58 8.99
CA ILE A 334 -16.10 21.00 9.11
C ILE A 334 -16.21 22.48 9.49
N ILE A 335 -15.43 22.92 10.48
CA ILE A 335 -15.39 24.33 10.90
C ILE A 335 -14.92 25.22 9.75
N GLY A 336 -13.85 24.82 9.05
CA GLY A 336 -13.32 25.53 7.89
C GLY A 336 -14.35 25.68 6.77
N ILE A 337 -15.01 24.59 6.37
CA ILE A 337 -16.08 24.61 5.36
C ILE A 337 -17.21 25.55 5.80
N PHE A 338 -17.65 25.47 7.06
CA PHE A 338 -18.72 26.31 7.57
C PHE A 338 -18.37 27.79 7.52
N VAL A 339 -17.18 28.17 7.98
CA VAL A 339 -16.69 29.56 7.95
C VAL A 339 -16.63 30.08 6.52
N VAL A 340 -16.09 29.29 5.59
CA VAL A 340 -15.98 29.66 4.18
C VAL A 340 -17.37 29.81 3.54
N LEU A 341 -18.30 28.90 3.82
CA LEU A 341 -19.69 29.01 3.35
C LEU A 341 -20.37 30.27 3.88
N CYS A 342 -20.25 30.57 5.18
CA CYS A 342 -20.78 31.78 5.78
C CYS A 342 -20.21 33.04 5.13
N PHE A 343 -18.89 33.08 4.91
CA PHE A 343 -18.23 34.19 4.22
C PHE A 343 -18.78 34.39 2.81
N MET A 344 -18.91 33.32 2.02
CA MET A 344 -19.44 33.40 0.66
C MET A 344 -20.90 33.89 0.65
N LEU A 345 -21.74 33.38 1.54
CA LEU A 345 -23.14 33.78 1.63
C LEU A 345 -23.32 35.25 2.06
N ILE A 346 -22.54 35.71 3.05
CA ILE A 346 -22.66 37.07 3.59
C ILE A 346 -22.08 38.11 2.62
N TYR A 347 -20.88 37.87 2.10
CA TYR A 347 -20.17 38.84 1.27
C TYR A 347 -20.65 38.83 -0.19
N TYR A 348 -20.78 37.63 -0.78
CA TYR A 348 -21.10 37.47 -2.22
C TYR A 348 -22.58 37.19 -2.50
N ARG A 349 -23.44 36.99 -1.49
CA ARG A 349 -24.91 36.89 -1.63
C ARG A 349 -25.34 35.90 -2.71
N VAL A 350 -25.91 36.35 -3.84
CA VAL A 350 -26.41 35.47 -4.92
C VAL A 350 -25.28 34.72 -5.65
N PRO A 351 -24.21 35.38 -6.11
CA PRO A 351 -22.99 34.66 -6.50
C PRO A 351 -22.48 33.71 -5.40
N GLY A 352 -22.52 34.16 -4.15
CA GLY A 352 -22.15 33.37 -2.98
C GLY A 352 -22.93 32.07 -2.81
N THR A 353 -24.26 32.09 -3.01
CA THR A 353 -25.10 30.89 -2.94
C THR A 353 -24.79 29.91 -4.07
N ALA A 354 -24.51 30.42 -5.29
CA ALA A 354 -24.09 29.59 -6.40
C ALA A 354 -22.78 28.85 -6.10
N ALA A 355 -21.78 29.56 -5.54
CA ALA A 355 -20.51 28.97 -5.13
C ALA A 355 -20.67 28.00 -3.95
N ALA A 356 -21.54 28.29 -2.98
CA ALA A 356 -21.83 27.39 -1.87
C ALA A 356 -22.41 26.05 -2.35
N LEU A 357 -23.36 26.08 -3.29
CA LEU A 357 -23.90 24.86 -3.91
C LEU A 357 -22.84 24.11 -4.73
N ALA A 358 -22.01 24.84 -5.47
CA ALA A 358 -20.90 24.24 -6.22
C ALA A 358 -19.86 23.59 -5.28
N LEU A 359 -19.59 24.18 -4.12
CA LEU A 359 -18.68 23.62 -3.12
C LEU A 359 -19.22 22.32 -2.52
N LEU A 360 -20.52 22.22 -2.26
CA LEU A 360 -21.13 20.98 -1.80
C LEU A 360 -21.00 19.86 -2.85
N VAL A 361 -21.24 20.20 -4.12
CA VAL A 361 -21.02 19.27 -5.24
C VAL A 361 -19.54 18.88 -5.33
N PHE A 362 -18.62 19.83 -5.18
CA PHE A 362 -17.17 19.57 -5.14
C PHE A 362 -16.80 18.58 -4.04
N VAL A 363 -17.25 18.80 -2.80
CA VAL A 363 -16.95 17.92 -1.66
C VAL A 363 -17.48 16.50 -1.91
N ALA A 364 -18.71 16.37 -2.42
CA ALA A 364 -19.29 15.07 -2.74
C ALA A 364 -18.47 14.33 -3.81
N LEU A 365 -18.17 15.02 -4.93
CA LEU A 365 -17.42 14.46 -6.05
C LEU A 365 -16.00 14.07 -5.66
N ASN A 366 -15.33 14.91 -4.88
CA ASN A 366 -13.97 14.65 -4.43
C ASN A 366 -13.91 13.42 -3.52
N TYR A 367 -14.84 13.32 -2.57
CA TYR A 367 -14.93 12.15 -1.70
C TYR A 367 -15.27 10.86 -2.46
N ALA A 368 -16.21 10.92 -3.42
CA ALA A 368 -16.50 9.76 -4.27
C ALA A 368 -15.28 9.35 -5.12
N LEU A 369 -14.51 10.30 -5.62
CA LEU A 369 -13.30 10.04 -6.41
C LEU A 369 -12.25 9.27 -5.61
N TYR A 370 -12.07 9.58 -4.32
CA TYR A 370 -11.16 8.83 -3.44
C TYR A 370 -11.62 7.42 -3.11
N LYS A 371 -12.92 7.15 -3.20
CA LYS A 371 -13.47 5.82 -3.03
C LYS A 371 -13.41 4.98 -4.32
N ILE A 372 -13.40 5.67 -5.47
CA ILE A 372 -13.34 5.08 -6.81
C ILE A 372 -11.90 4.74 -7.20
N ILE A 373 -10.97 5.65 -6.92
CA ILE A 373 -9.55 5.47 -7.19
C ILE A 373 -8.93 4.85 -5.92
N PRO A 374 -8.19 3.73 -6.02
CA PRO A 374 -7.61 3.04 -4.85
C PRO A 374 -6.43 3.85 -4.26
N ILE A 375 -6.74 4.98 -3.63
CA ILE A 375 -5.77 5.88 -2.99
C ILE A 375 -5.79 5.59 -1.50
N THR A 376 -4.61 5.32 -0.93
CA THR A 376 -4.43 5.19 0.51
C THR A 376 -4.61 6.54 1.19
N LEU A 377 -5.60 6.66 2.06
CA LEU A 377 -5.86 7.88 2.83
C LEU A 377 -4.89 7.95 4.02
N THR A 378 -3.95 8.90 3.98
CA THR A 378 -3.01 9.21 5.07
C THR A 378 -3.36 10.56 5.73
N LEU A 379 -2.73 10.91 6.85
CA LEU A 379 -2.90 12.25 7.47
C LEU A 379 -2.53 13.40 6.50
N PRO A 380 -1.40 13.33 5.78
CA PRO A 380 -1.11 14.28 4.70
C PRO A 380 -2.17 14.27 3.59
N ALA A 381 -2.68 13.11 3.17
CA ALA A 381 -3.72 13.05 2.15
C ALA A 381 -5.02 13.77 2.59
N ILE A 382 -5.42 13.62 3.86
CA ILE A 382 -6.53 14.39 4.46
C ILE A 382 -6.23 15.89 4.41
N THR A 383 -5.00 16.29 4.69
CA THR A 383 -4.58 17.70 4.60
C THR A 383 -4.70 18.22 3.17
N GLY A 384 -4.25 17.45 2.18
CA GLY A 384 -4.38 17.80 0.75
C GLY A 384 -5.84 17.99 0.33
N PHE A 385 -6.72 17.10 0.80
CA PHE A 385 -8.16 17.24 0.63
C PHE A 385 -8.71 18.53 1.26
N LEU A 386 -8.37 18.83 2.51
CA LEU A 386 -8.84 20.06 3.17
C LEU A 386 -8.32 21.34 2.49
N ILE A 387 -7.07 21.35 2.04
CA ILE A 387 -6.52 22.46 1.26
C ILE A 387 -7.28 22.63 -0.06
N SER A 388 -7.61 21.52 -0.75
CA SER A 388 -8.35 21.58 -2.00
C SER A 388 -9.74 22.21 -1.88
N ILE A 389 -10.39 22.09 -0.71
CA ILE A 389 -11.66 22.77 -0.42
C ILE A 389 -11.46 24.28 -0.35
N GLY A 390 -10.40 24.75 0.31
CA GLY A 390 -10.08 26.17 0.40
C GLY A 390 -9.76 26.77 -0.97
N THR A 391 -8.93 26.09 -1.76
CA THR A 391 -8.58 26.53 -3.11
C THR A 391 -9.76 26.45 -4.09
N ALA A 392 -10.73 25.56 -3.83
CA ALA A 392 -11.96 25.49 -4.63
C ALA A 392 -12.82 26.75 -4.57
N VAL A 393 -12.74 27.49 -3.46
CA VAL A 393 -13.50 28.73 -3.27
C VAL A 393 -12.79 29.94 -3.87
N ASP A 394 -11.45 29.94 -3.88
CA ASP A 394 -10.63 31.02 -4.44
C ASP A 394 -10.95 31.31 -5.91
N GLY A 395 -11.09 30.26 -6.74
CA GLY A 395 -11.49 30.41 -8.14
C GLY A 395 -12.86 31.08 -8.32
N ASN A 396 -13.81 30.78 -7.43
CA ASN A 396 -15.14 31.41 -7.46
C ASN A 396 -15.07 32.89 -7.05
N ILE A 397 -14.25 33.23 -6.05
CA ILE A 397 -14.02 34.61 -5.61
C ILE A 397 -13.49 35.46 -6.76
N LEU A 398 -12.47 34.96 -7.49
CA LEU A 398 -11.89 35.70 -8.60
C LEU A 398 -12.91 35.99 -9.71
N ILE A 399 -13.74 35.00 -10.06
CA ILE A 399 -14.84 35.18 -11.03
C ILE A 399 -15.78 36.29 -10.56
N PHE A 400 -16.18 36.27 -9.28
CA PHE A 400 -17.16 37.22 -8.76
C PHE A 400 -16.63 38.64 -8.67
N GLU A 401 -15.37 38.82 -8.27
CA GLU A 401 -14.75 40.15 -8.29
C GLU A 401 -14.63 40.69 -9.71
N ARG A 402 -14.30 39.83 -10.69
CA ARG A 402 -14.26 40.26 -12.10
C ARG A 402 -15.64 40.62 -12.64
N VAL A 403 -16.68 39.87 -12.28
CA VAL A 403 -18.07 40.20 -12.61
C VAL A 403 -18.48 41.53 -11.97
N LYS A 404 -18.14 41.75 -10.69
CA LYS A 404 -18.43 43.01 -9.97
C LYS A 404 -17.73 44.20 -10.61
N GLU A 405 -16.48 44.04 -11.06
CA GLU A 405 -15.75 45.07 -11.79
C GLU A 405 -16.46 45.46 -13.10
N GLU A 406 -16.90 44.47 -13.90
CA GLU A 406 -17.62 44.75 -15.16
C GLU A 406 -19.00 45.40 -14.91
N LEU A 407 -19.69 45.01 -13.83
CA LEU A 407 -20.95 45.66 -13.41
C LEU A 407 -20.73 47.11 -12.97
N ARG A 408 -19.65 47.40 -12.23
CA ARG A 408 -19.25 48.76 -11.83
C ARG A 408 -18.89 49.62 -13.04
N ASN A 409 -18.38 49.02 -14.10
CA ASN A 409 -18.11 49.68 -15.37
C ASN A 409 -19.37 49.90 -16.23
N GLY A 410 -20.56 49.61 -15.70
CA GLY A 410 -21.84 49.91 -16.34
C GLY A 410 -22.29 48.89 -17.39
N ARG A 411 -21.67 47.70 -17.45
CA ARG A 411 -22.14 46.63 -18.35
C ARG A 411 -23.45 46.03 -17.86
N ASP A 412 -24.20 45.45 -18.80
CA ASP A 412 -25.38 44.65 -18.50
C ASP A 412 -24.99 43.36 -17.77
N LEU A 413 -25.94 42.78 -17.02
CA LEU A 413 -25.69 41.62 -16.18
C LEU A 413 -25.20 40.39 -16.99
N ASP A 414 -25.80 40.15 -18.15
CA ASP A 414 -25.46 38.99 -18.98
C ASP A 414 -24.07 39.16 -19.61
N GLY A 415 -23.75 40.37 -20.11
CA GLY A 415 -22.41 40.72 -20.61
C GLY A 415 -21.33 40.72 -19.53
N ALA A 416 -21.61 41.23 -18.34
CA ALA A 416 -20.70 41.21 -17.20
C ALA A 416 -20.39 39.78 -16.73
N LEU A 417 -21.40 38.91 -16.68
CA LEU A 417 -21.20 37.49 -16.36
C LEU A 417 -20.30 36.81 -17.40
N GLN A 418 -20.62 36.95 -18.69
CA GLN A 418 -19.84 36.30 -19.74
C GLN A 418 -18.37 36.74 -19.74
N LEU A 419 -18.13 38.05 -19.69
CA LEU A 419 -16.77 38.61 -19.65
C LEU A 419 -16.03 38.30 -18.36
N GLY A 420 -16.74 38.27 -17.22
CA GLY A 420 -16.18 37.90 -15.93
C GLY A 420 -15.59 36.49 -15.95
N PHE A 421 -16.36 35.50 -16.43
CA PHE A 421 -15.86 34.14 -16.59
C PHE A 421 -14.71 34.03 -17.61
N ASP A 422 -14.86 34.66 -18.78
CA ASP A 422 -13.85 34.57 -19.85
C ASP A 422 -12.51 35.20 -19.42
N ARG A 423 -12.54 36.30 -18.67
CA ARG A 423 -11.33 36.97 -18.14
C ARG A 423 -10.73 36.27 -16.93
N ALA A 424 -11.55 35.76 -16.02
CA ALA A 424 -11.06 35.04 -14.84
C ALA A 424 -10.43 33.68 -15.20
N TRP A 425 -10.86 33.06 -16.31
CA TRP A 425 -10.40 31.73 -16.71
C TRP A 425 -8.89 31.58 -16.82
N ALA A 426 -8.20 32.52 -17.48
CA ALA A 426 -6.75 32.43 -17.66
C ALA A 426 -6.02 32.39 -16.31
N SER A 427 -6.38 33.31 -15.40
CA SER A 427 -5.78 33.37 -14.06
C SER A 427 -6.07 32.11 -13.23
N ILE A 428 -7.30 31.60 -13.25
CA ILE A 428 -7.69 30.38 -12.51
C ILE A 428 -6.94 29.17 -13.03
N ARG A 429 -6.87 29.02 -14.36
CA ARG A 429 -6.16 27.92 -15.00
C ARG A 429 -4.67 28.00 -14.66
N ASP A 430 -4.06 29.17 -14.80
CA ASP A 430 -2.62 29.34 -14.63
C ASP A 430 -2.20 29.13 -13.15
N SER A 431 -3.02 29.59 -12.20
CA SER A 431 -2.82 29.34 -10.76
C SER A 431 -2.92 27.84 -10.41
N ASN A 432 -4.02 27.18 -10.80
CA ASN A 432 -4.19 25.74 -10.52
C ASN A 432 -3.14 24.88 -11.25
N LEU A 433 -2.78 25.22 -12.49
CA LEU A 433 -1.77 24.50 -13.26
C LEU A 433 -0.39 24.59 -12.58
N SER A 434 -0.02 25.76 -12.07
CA SER A 434 1.21 25.92 -11.28
C SER A 434 1.22 24.99 -10.06
N THR A 435 0.12 24.95 -9.29
CA THR A 435 0.01 24.05 -8.14
C THR A 435 0.00 22.58 -8.53
N ILE A 436 -0.61 22.21 -9.66
CA ILE A 436 -0.55 20.85 -10.21
C ILE A 436 0.88 20.48 -10.58
N ILE A 437 1.65 21.39 -11.19
CA ILE A 437 3.07 21.14 -11.52
C ILE A 437 3.87 20.92 -10.24
N ILE A 438 3.73 21.79 -9.23
CA ILE A 438 4.41 21.64 -7.93
C ILE A 438 4.04 20.30 -7.29
N SER A 439 2.75 19.95 -7.29
CA SER A 439 2.27 18.69 -6.72
C SER A 439 2.76 17.49 -7.52
N SER A 440 2.90 17.60 -8.85
CA SER A 440 3.45 16.53 -9.70
C SER A 440 4.92 16.30 -9.39
N VAL A 441 5.69 17.37 -9.18
CA VAL A 441 7.08 17.27 -8.71
C VAL A 441 7.11 16.62 -7.32
N LEU A 442 6.28 17.05 -6.37
CA LEU A 442 6.18 16.42 -5.05
C LEU A 442 5.82 14.93 -5.14
N PHE A 443 4.94 14.54 -6.06
CA PHE A 443 4.60 13.14 -6.28
C PHE A 443 5.79 12.34 -6.82
N LEU A 444 6.48 12.86 -7.84
CA LEU A 444 7.66 12.20 -8.43
C LEU A 444 8.79 12.03 -7.40
N PHE A 445 9.08 13.07 -6.62
CA PHE A 445 10.10 12.99 -5.56
C PHE A 445 9.60 12.20 -4.34
N GLY A 446 8.29 12.18 -4.07
CA GLY A 446 7.68 11.38 -3.01
C GLY A 446 7.81 9.87 -3.24
N GLN A 447 8.09 9.43 -4.47
CA GLN A 447 8.41 8.03 -4.76
C GLN A 447 9.85 7.64 -4.34
N THR A 448 10.68 8.61 -3.95
CA THR A 448 12.06 8.38 -3.47
C THR A 448 12.04 7.73 -2.08
N PRO A 449 13.01 6.83 -1.77
CA PRO A 449 13.26 6.31 -0.43
C PRO A 449 13.13 7.35 0.69
N GLY A 450 12.24 7.07 1.66
CA GLY A 450 12.01 7.91 2.85
C GLY A 450 10.98 9.04 2.71
N ALA A 451 10.50 9.37 1.50
CA ALA A 451 9.59 10.51 1.28
C ALA A 451 8.12 10.13 0.97
N SER A 452 7.75 8.85 1.10
CA SER A 452 6.44 8.33 0.65
C SER A 452 5.24 9.01 1.33
N ILE A 453 5.41 9.60 2.52
CA ILE A 453 4.39 10.33 3.28
C ILE A 453 3.78 11.49 2.45
N VAL A 454 4.58 12.13 1.59
CA VAL A 454 4.15 13.31 0.81
C VAL A 454 3.40 12.91 -0.48
N SER A 455 3.55 11.66 -0.93
CA SER A 455 2.93 11.20 -2.19
C SER A 455 1.39 11.24 -2.12
N GLY A 456 0.80 10.82 -1.00
CA GLY A 456 -0.65 10.86 -0.78
C GLY A 456 -1.20 12.28 -0.72
N PHE A 457 -0.45 13.22 -0.13
CA PHE A 457 -0.79 14.65 -0.15
C PHE A 457 -0.80 15.20 -1.58
N ALA A 458 0.23 14.88 -2.38
CA ALA A 458 0.33 15.35 -3.75
C ALA A 458 -0.83 14.84 -4.64
N VAL A 459 -1.15 13.55 -4.56
CA VAL A 459 -2.23 12.94 -5.35
C VAL A 459 -3.58 13.53 -4.99
N THR A 460 -3.90 13.65 -3.70
CA THR A 460 -5.17 14.25 -3.24
C THR A 460 -5.30 15.71 -3.66
N LEU A 461 -4.22 16.48 -3.57
CA LEU A 461 -4.21 17.88 -4.01
C LEU A 461 -4.41 18.00 -5.53
N ILE A 462 -3.73 17.19 -6.35
CA ILE A 462 -3.91 17.19 -7.82
C ILE A 462 -5.35 16.87 -8.20
N LEU A 463 -5.93 15.81 -7.62
CA LEU A 463 -7.31 15.41 -7.89
C LEU A 463 -8.29 16.51 -7.50
N GLY A 464 -8.09 17.11 -6.32
CA GLY A 464 -8.86 18.26 -5.87
C GLY A 464 -8.76 19.45 -6.81
N LEU A 465 -7.57 19.80 -7.32
CA LEU A 465 -7.38 20.93 -8.24
C LEU A 465 -8.00 20.68 -9.63
N LEU A 466 -7.90 19.44 -10.15
CA LEU A 466 -8.55 19.07 -11.41
C LEU A 466 -10.07 19.15 -11.29
N LEU A 467 -10.61 18.63 -10.19
CA LEU A 467 -12.03 18.72 -9.91
C LEU A 467 -12.47 20.17 -9.68
N ASN A 468 -11.65 20.99 -9.02
CA ASN A 468 -11.90 22.40 -8.81
C ASN A 468 -12.10 23.15 -10.13
N LEU A 469 -11.20 22.95 -11.11
CA LEU A 469 -11.32 23.54 -12.44
C LEU A 469 -12.67 23.18 -13.08
N PHE A 470 -13.09 21.92 -13.00
CA PHE A 470 -14.42 21.52 -13.47
C PHE A 470 -15.55 22.23 -12.72
N THR A 471 -15.51 22.24 -11.38
CA THR A 471 -16.58 22.82 -10.58
C THR A 471 -16.69 24.34 -10.75
N ALA A 472 -15.58 25.07 -10.78
CA ALA A 472 -15.59 26.52 -10.91
C ALA A 472 -16.15 26.99 -12.27
N ILE A 473 -15.81 26.31 -13.37
CA ILE A 473 -16.21 26.74 -14.72
C ILE A 473 -17.58 26.21 -15.10
N VAL A 474 -17.88 24.95 -14.75
CA VAL A 474 -19.08 24.26 -15.24
C VAL A 474 -20.18 24.34 -14.21
N VAL A 475 -19.90 23.96 -12.96
CA VAL A 475 -20.91 23.86 -11.91
C VAL A 475 -21.32 25.24 -11.40
N THR A 476 -20.37 26.07 -10.95
CA THR A 476 -20.65 27.43 -10.46
C THR A 476 -21.32 28.26 -11.55
N ARG A 477 -20.82 28.21 -12.79
CA ARG A 477 -21.44 28.91 -13.92
C ARG A 477 -22.89 28.47 -14.11
N THR A 478 -23.17 27.17 -14.11
CA THR A 478 -24.52 26.65 -14.30
C THR A 478 -25.46 27.10 -13.20
N PHE A 479 -25.05 27.01 -11.93
CA PHE A 479 -25.85 27.48 -10.81
C PHE A 479 -26.06 28.99 -10.83
N LEU A 480 -25.04 29.77 -11.19
CA LEU A 480 -25.13 31.22 -11.25
C LEU A 480 -26.12 31.68 -12.34
N TYR A 481 -26.04 31.14 -13.55
CA TYR A 481 -26.99 31.48 -14.62
C TYR A 481 -28.43 31.05 -14.27
N LEU A 482 -28.60 29.93 -13.57
CA LEU A 482 -29.91 29.46 -13.13
C LEU A 482 -30.49 30.38 -12.04
N LEU A 483 -29.69 30.75 -11.04
CA LEU A 483 -30.11 31.66 -9.97
C LEU A 483 -30.39 33.07 -10.49
N VAL A 484 -29.53 33.61 -11.37
CA VAL A 484 -29.73 34.91 -12.02
C VAL A 484 -30.99 34.89 -12.89
N GLY A 485 -31.25 33.79 -13.61
CA GLY A 485 -32.49 33.61 -14.38
C GLY A 485 -33.74 33.65 -13.51
N LEU A 486 -33.69 33.03 -12.33
CA LEU A 486 -34.80 33.01 -11.36
C LEU A 486 -35.00 34.36 -10.64
N THR A 487 -33.93 35.10 -10.39
CA THR A 487 -33.95 36.34 -9.59
C THR A 487 -33.77 37.62 -10.42
N ARG A 488 -33.92 37.51 -11.76
CA ARG A 488 -33.61 38.56 -12.74
C ARG A 488 -34.32 39.90 -12.44
N SER A 489 -35.60 39.85 -12.06
CA SER A 489 -36.41 41.04 -11.77
C SER A 489 -35.91 41.80 -10.54
N SER A 490 -35.45 41.11 -9.49
CA SER A 490 -34.89 41.73 -8.28
C SER A 490 -33.44 42.16 -8.44
N LEU A 491 -32.65 41.42 -9.24
CA LEU A 491 -31.24 41.72 -9.49
C LEU A 491 -31.03 42.95 -10.38
N GLN A 492 -31.89 43.16 -11.37
CA GLN A 492 -31.82 44.35 -12.23
C GLN A 492 -32.19 45.65 -11.50
N GLN A 493 -32.95 45.56 -10.40
CA GLN A 493 -33.32 46.72 -9.59
C GLN A 493 -32.31 46.99 -8.47
N ASN A 494 -31.70 45.94 -7.90
CA ASN A 494 -30.77 46.05 -6.76
C ASN A 494 -29.43 45.38 -7.04
N HIS A 495 -28.47 46.14 -7.57
CA HIS A 495 -27.08 45.70 -7.79
C HIS A 495 -26.38 45.20 -6.51
N TRP A 496 -26.87 45.62 -5.33
CA TRP A 496 -26.44 45.10 -4.03
C TRP A 496 -26.54 43.57 -3.95
N LEU A 497 -27.54 42.93 -4.56
CA LEU A 497 -27.67 41.46 -4.51
C LEU A 497 -26.53 40.70 -5.23
N MET A 498 -25.78 41.38 -6.11
CA MET A 498 -24.55 40.87 -6.74
C MET A 498 -23.28 41.16 -5.92
N GLY A 499 -23.42 41.75 -4.74
CA GLY A 499 -22.31 42.15 -3.87
C GLY A 499 -21.54 43.38 -4.36
N VAL A 500 -22.06 44.11 -5.37
CA VAL A 500 -21.47 45.34 -5.93
C VAL A 500 -21.54 46.50 -4.95
#